data_AF-A0A286URV5-F1
#
_entry.id   AF-A0A286URV5-F1
#
_cell.length_a   1.000
_cell.length_b   1.000
_cell.length_c   1.000
_cell.angle_alpha   90.00
_cell.angle_beta   90.00
_cell.angle_gamma   90.00
#
_symmetry.space_group_name_H-M   'P 1'
#
loop_
_entity.id
_entity.type
_entity.pdbx_description
1 polymer ?
#
loop_
_entity_poly.entity_id
_entity_poly.type
_entity_poly.pdbx_seq_one_letter_code
_entity_poly.pdbx_strand_id
1 'polypeptide(L)'
;MEHPEDSQLQTHDGFPSSLVSRFKGVAKGWVPNIVPLITIFAALPYLLFLSLIAGWLIWSRVPTGWSAPIYLRYGEDTSPHAFTEVAGLAPTQTYEIALKLVVPTNEANYGLGNFMTSVTFYSTSNKTIASFERPSLVLPQKTGLIAYVHDTRLQTLTIPLSTSFIPGFSRVSAHVIVGRRDGWKSTTGGVVRDLNVHEASIEGIVKPIGLQRVLYRFPLTVSMLASAIFFFVSSLTLLSCLLPSVFRGLVKDIEPESEHKPEAIDVKETKEEDEGKIRPMTTIRRISSRRQEEAEDEDADTNPTIDIRRRTRRGSVKEEEE
;
A
#
# COMPACT_ATOMS: atom_id res chain seq x y z
N MET A 1 -52.82 -44.81 -65.15
CA MET A 1 -53.89 -44.65 -64.15
C MET A 1 -53.19 -44.27 -62.86
N GLU A 2 -53.44 -43.03 -62.42
CA GLU A 2 -53.32 -42.50 -61.04
C GLU A 2 -51.96 -42.52 -60.31
N HIS A 3 -51.21 -41.41 -60.49
CA HIS A 3 -50.86 -40.34 -59.53
C HIS A 3 -51.20 -40.48 -58.00
N PRO A 4 -50.69 -39.57 -57.14
CA PRO A 4 -49.62 -39.73 -56.14
C PRO A 4 -50.10 -39.60 -54.68
N GLU A 5 -49.24 -39.78 -53.66
CA GLU A 5 -49.48 -39.17 -52.34
C GLU A 5 -48.18 -38.62 -51.73
N ASP A 6 -48.10 -37.29 -51.71
CA ASP A 6 -47.11 -36.47 -51.03
C ASP A 6 -47.43 -36.39 -49.53
N SER A 7 -46.48 -36.83 -48.70
CA SER A 7 -46.50 -36.72 -47.25
C SER A 7 -46.26 -35.27 -46.79
N GLN A 8 -47.32 -34.47 -46.74
CA GLN A 8 -47.32 -33.13 -46.15
C GLN A 8 -47.11 -33.20 -44.63
N LEU A 9 -45.91 -32.82 -44.19
CA LEU A 9 -45.54 -32.60 -42.79
C LEU A 9 -46.17 -31.28 -42.31
N GLN A 10 -47.33 -31.33 -41.67
CA GLN A 10 -47.94 -30.17 -41.00
C GLN A 10 -47.18 -29.84 -39.71
N THR A 11 -46.27 -28.87 -39.78
CA THR A 11 -45.72 -28.19 -38.60
C THR A 11 -46.77 -27.22 -38.05
N HIS A 12 -47.32 -27.57 -36.90
CA HIS A 12 -48.38 -26.85 -36.21
C HIS A 12 -47.82 -25.62 -35.46
N ASP A 13 -47.35 -24.62 -36.21
CA ASP A 13 -46.84 -23.34 -35.66
C ASP A 13 -48.00 -22.38 -35.32
N GLY A 14 -48.80 -22.79 -34.34
CA GLY A 14 -49.90 -22.00 -33.78
C GLY A 14 -49.49 -21.25 -32.51
N PHE A 15 -48.40 -20.49 -32.52
CA PHE A 15 -48.08 -19.63 -31.37
C PHE A 15 -48.99 -18.39 -31.36
N PRO A 16 -49.72 -18.11 -30.26
CA PRO A 16 -50.77 -17.10 -30.22
C PRO A 16 -50.21 -15.67 -30.28
N SER A 17 -50.19 -15.08 -31.48
CA SER A 17 -49.78 -13.69 -31.75
C SER A 17 -50.63 -12.63 -31.01
N SER A 18 -51.82 -13.01 -30.53
CA SER A 18 -52.73 -12.14 -29.77
C SER A 18 -52.29 -11.89 -28.31
N LEU A 19 -51.48 -12.77 -27.73
CA LEU A 19 -50.89 -12.52 -26.41
C LEU A 19 -49.77 -11.47 -26.50
N VAL A 20 -48.98 -11.50 -27.58
CA VAL A 20 -47.85 -10.57 -27.79
C VAL A 20 -48.31 -9.11 -27.91
N SER A 21 -49.48 -8.85 -28.52
CA SER A 21 -50.00 -7.48 -28.67
C SER A 21 -50.57 -6.91 -27.37
N ARG A 22 -51.21 -7.74 -26.52
CA ARG A 22 -51.71 -7.31 -25.20
C ARG A 22 -50.57 -6.99 -24.22
N PHE A 23 -49.48 -7.76 -24.27
CA PHE A 23 -48.30 -7.47 -23.44
C PHE A 23 -47.57 -6.18 -23.86
N LYS A 24 -47.55 -5.82 -25.16
CA LYS A 24 -46.92 -4.57 -25.64
C LYS A 24 -47.58 -3.30 -25.09
N GLY A 25 -48.90 -3.30 -24.91
CA GLY A 25 -49.64 -2.15 -24.38
C GLY A 25 -49.35 -1.89 -22.90
N VAL A 26 -49.36 -2.95 -22.09
CA VAL A 26 -49.07 -2.87 -20.64
C VAL A 26 -47.59 -2.53 -20.40
N ALA A 27 -46.69 -3.09 -21.19
CA ALA A 27 -45.25 -2.84 -21.05
C ALA A 27 -44.87 -1.38 -21.31
N LYS A 28 -45.53 -0.70 -22.27
CA LYS A 28 -45.17 0.67 -22.69
C LYS A 28 -45.32 1.72 -21.59
N GLY A 29 -46.26 1.54 -20.66
CA GLY A 29 -46.43 2.43 -19.50
C GLY A 29 -45.38 2.21 -18.41
N TRP A 30 -44.79 1.01 -18.33
CA TRP A 30 -43.86 0.65 -17.25
C TRP A 30 -42.40 0.93 -17.59
N VAL A 31 -42.04 1.00 -18.88
CA VAL A 31 -40.65 1.22 -19.34
C VAL A 31 -39.93 2.38 -18.64
N PRO A 32 -40.49 3.60 -18.51
CA PRO A 32 -39.75 4.73 -17.95
C PRO A 32 -39.38 4.55 -16.47
N ASN A 33 -40.16 3.77 -15.72
CA ASN A 33 -39.92 3.51 -14.30
C ASN A 33 -39.01 2.30 -14.07
N ILE A 34 -38.99 1.34 -14.99
CA ILE A 34 -38.15 0.13 -14.89
C ILE A 34 -36.67 0.46 -15.16
N VAL A 35 -36.36 1.35 -16.11
CA VAL A 35 -34.98 1.70 -16.48
C VAL A 35 -34.12 2.18 -15.29
N PRO A 36 -34.55 3.17 -14.47
CA PRO A 36 -33.74 3.60 -13.32
C PRO A 36 -33.63 2.51 -12.26
N LEU A 37 -34.64 1.66 -12.07
CA LEU A 37 -34.61 0.57 -11.10
C LEU A 37 -33.60 -0.52 -11.50
N ILE A 38 -33.58 -0.91 -12.77
CA ILE A 38 -32.56 -1.82 -13.32
C ILE A 38 -31.17 -1.21 -13.18
N THR A 39 -31.03 0.11 -13.43
CA THR A 39 -29.75 0.81 -13.32
C THR A 39 -29.25 0.81 -11.87
N ILE A 40 -30.11 1.07 -10.88
CA ILE A 40 -29.78 0.98 -9.45
C ILE A 40 -29.37 -0.44 -9.09
N PHE A 41 -30.16 -1.44 -9.51
CA PHE A 41 -29.90 -2.84 -9.19
C PHE A 41 -28.58 -3.34 -9.80
N ALA A 42 -28.24 -2.93 -11.02
CA ALA A 42 -26.98 -3.26 -11.67
C ALA A 42 -25.79 -2.49 -11.08
N ALA A 43 -25.98 -1.23 -10.68
CA ALA A 43 -24.93 -0.39 -10.13
C ALA A 43 -24.55 -0.76 -8.69
N LEU A 44 -25.50 -1.23 -7.87
CA LEU A 44 -25.25 -1.57 -6.47
C LEU A 44 -24.16 -2.64 -6.25
N PRO A 45 -24.17 -3.81 -6.93
CA PRO A 45 -23.09 -4.80 -6.80
C PRO A 45 -21.77 -4.28 -7.36
N TYR A 46 -21.80 -3.45 -8.41
CA TYR A 46 -20.62 -2.81 -8.96
C TYR A 46 -19.98 -1.83 -7.95
N LEU A 47 -20.80 -1.00 -7.30
CA LEU A 47 -20.33 -0.09 -6.24
C LEU A 47 -19.79 -0.85 -5.02
N LEU A 48 -20.43 -1.96 -4.64
CA LEU A 48 -19.94 -2.83 -3.58
C LEU A 48 -18.56 -3.42 -3.93
N PHE A 49 -18.38 -3.88 -5.17
CA PHE A 49 -17.09 -4.39 -5.64
C PHE A 49 -15.99 -3.31 -5.63
N LEU A 50 -16.27 -2.11 -6.15
CA LEU A 50 -15.33 -0.99 -6.10
C LEU A 50 -14.99 -0.58 -4.66
N SER A 51 -15.97 -0.63 -3.75
CA SER A 51 -15.78 -0.39 -2.33
C SER A 51 -14.83 -1.41 -1.67
N LEU A 52 -14.97 -2.69 -2.00
CA LEU A 52 -14.05 -3.73 -1.51
C LEU A 52 -12.63 -3.52 -2.06
N ILE A 53 -12.48 -3.14 -3.33
CA ILE A 53 -11.18 -2.81 -3.92
C ILE A 53 -10.56 -1.62 -3.18
N ALA A 54 -11.32 -0.57 -2.87
CA ALA A 54 -10.81 0.58 -2.13
C ALA A 54 -10.26 0.18 -0.75
N GLY A 55 -10.97 -0.67 -0.02
CA GLY A 55 -10.52 -1.21 1.26
C GLY A 55 -9.26 -2.09 1.11
N TRP A 56 -9.24 -2.95 0.11
CA TRP A 56 -8.08 -3.80 -0.20
C TRP A 56 -6.84 -2.98 -0.56
N LEU A 57 -6.99 -1.93 -1.37
CA LEU A 57 -5.91 -1.01 -1.72
C LEU A 57 -5.30 -0.37 -0.47
N ILE A 58 -6.11 0.10 0.48
CA ILE A 58 -5.60 0.69 1.73
C ILE A 58 -4.88 -0.36 2.57
N TRP A 59 -5.41 -1.57 2.66
CA TRP A 59 -4.77 -2.66 3.39
C TRP A 59 -3.42 -3.06 2.77
N SER A 60 -3.33 -3.13 1.44
CA SER A 60 -2.08 -3.41 0.72
C SER A 60 -1.01 -2.33 0.86
N ARG A 61 -1.40 -1.11 1.23
CA ARG A 61 -0.51 0.04 1.46
C ARG A 61 -0.03 0.15 2.90
N VAL A 62 -0.44 -0.75 3.79
CA VAL A 62 0.05 -0.78 5.17
C VAL A 62 1.54 -1.11 5.14
N PRO A 63 2.41 -0.26 5.70
CA PRO A 63 3.85 -0.50 5.66
C PRO A 63 4.18 -1.76 6.47
N THR A 64 4.80 -2.72 5.82
CA THR A 64 5.26 -3.97 6.44
C THR A 64 6.74 -3.87 6.80
N GLY A 65 7.12 -4.49 7.91
CA GLY A 65 8.53 -4.72 8.21
C GLY A 65 9.18 -5.67 7.19
N TRP A 66 10.49 -5.73 7.21
CA TRP A 66 11.28 -6.64 6.37
C TRP A 66 12.19 -7.49 7.24
N SER A 67 12.58 -8.66 6.72
CA SER A 67 13.55 -9.56 7.35
C SER A 67 14.45 -10.12 6.24
N ALA A 68 15.76 -10.01 6.43
CA ALA A 68 16.74 -10.54 5.51
C ALA A 68 17.63 -11.56 6.24
N PRO A 69 17.78 -12.79 5.71
CA PRO A 69 18.67 -13.78 6.32
C PRO A 69 20.14 -13.36 6.16
N ILE A 70 20.94 -13.75 7.15
CA ILE A 70 22.37 -13.47 7.21
C ILE A 70 23.11 -14.80 7.35
N TYR A 71 24.09 -15.01 6.48
CA TYR A 71 24.97 -16.18 6.52
C TYR A 71 26.35 -15.76 7.02
N LEU A 72 26.58 -15.96 8.32
CA LEU A 72 27.84 -15.63 8.98
C LEU A 72 28.97 -16.53 8.47
N ARG A 73 30.10 -15.91 8.11
CA ARG A 73 31.35 -16.56 7.76
C ARG A 73 32.26 -16.63 8.97
N TYR A 74 32.93 -17.77 9.11
CA TYR A 74 33.84 -18.06 10.20
C TYR A 74 35.24 -18.32 9.65
N GLY A 75 36.27 -17.89 10.36
CA GLY A 75 37.68 -18.21 10.04
C GLY A 75 38.39 -17.28 9.06
N GLU A 76 37.70 -16.37 8.37
CA GLU A 76 38.32 -15.37 7.50
C GLU A 76 38.90 -14.18 8.30
N ASP A 77 38.14 -13.70 9.30
CA ASP A 77 38.52 -12.58 10.18
C ASP A 77 38.52 -13.00 11.66
N THR A 78 38.96 -12.10 12.54
CA THR A 78 38.94 -12.30 14.01
C THR A 78 37.54 -12.36 14.62
N SER A 79 36.50 -12.03 13.86
CA SER A 79 35.11 -12.10 14.32
C SER A 79 34.22 -12.56 13.17
N PRO A 80 33.18 -13.38 13.47
CA PRO A 80 32.17 -13.77 12.50
C PRO A 80 31.55 -12.55 11.80
N HIS A 81 31.55 -12.56 10.47
CA HIS A 81 31.02 -11.45 9.68
C HIS A 81 30.22 -11.95 8.48
N ALA A 82 29.38 -11.07 7.92
CA ALA A 82 28.58 -11.37 6.74
C ALA A 82 28.19 -10.11 5.98
N PHE A 83 28.02 -10.26 4.67
CA PHE A 83 27.37 -9.28 3.81
C PHE A 83 26.02 -9.84 3.36
N THR A 84 24.97 -9.05 3.46
CA THR A 84 23.64 -9.40 2.96
C THR A 84 23.02 -8.21 2.25
N GLU A 85 22.16 -8.46 1.26
CA GLU A 85 21.42 -7.41 0.57
C GLU A 85 20.02 -7.32 1.15
N VAL A 86 19.62 -6.11 1.56
CA VAL A 86 18.27 -5.80 2.03
C VAL A 86 17.52 -5.08 0.90
N ALA A 87 16.50 -5.74 0.35
CA ALA A 87 15.66 -5.21 -0.72
C ALA A 87 14.23 -4.92 -0.24
N GLY A 88 13.47 -4.18 -1.05
CA GLY A 88 12.07 -3.86 -0.75
C GLY A 88 11.89 -2.77 0.31
N LEU A 89 12.92 -1.95 0.54
CA LEU A 89 12.87 -0.86 1.50
C LEU A 89 12.06 0.31 0.93
N ALA A 90 11.18 0.89 1.75
CA ALA A 90 10.61 2.20 1.43
C ALA A 90 11.61 3.32 1.81
N PRO A 91 12.08 4.17 0.86
CA PRO A 91 13.15 5.14 1.09
C PRO A 91 12.87 6.17 2.19
N THR A 92 11.59 6.56 2.34
CA THR A 92 11.12 7.59 3.28
C THR A 92 10.60 7.03 4.60
N GLN A 93 10.52 5.71 4.73
CA GLN A 93 9.98 5.03 5.91
C GLN A 93 11.05 4.94 6.99
N THR A 94 10.68 5.22 8.24
CA THR A 94 11.55 4.99 9.40
C THR A 94 11.39 3.57 9.92
N TYR A 95 12.51 2.89 10.12
CA TYR A 95 12.58 1.55 10.68
C TYR A 95 13.32 1.55 12.01
N GLU A 96 12.95 0.64 12.90
CA GLU A 96 13.76 0.17 14.01
C GLU A 96 14.51 -1.08 13.55
N ILE A 97 15.82 -1.07 13.68
CA ILE A 97 16.68 -2.15 13.20
C ILE A 97 17.03 -3.05 14.36
N ALA A 98 16.77 -4.35 14.20
CA ALA A 98 17.13 -5.38 15.15
C ALA A 98 17.89 -6.50 14.43
N LEU A 99 18.88 -7.08 15.11
CA LEU A 99 19.52 -8.31 14.69
C LEU A 99 18.96 -9.46 15.52
N LYS A 100 18.42 -10.46 14.84
CA LYS A 100 17.91 -11.68 15.46
C LYS A 100 18.93 -12.79 15.22
N LEU A 101 19.45 -13.31 16.32
CA LEU A 101 20.41 -14.41 16.32
C LEU A 101 19.76 -15.62 16.99
N VAL A 102 19.90 -16.79 16.39
CA VAL A 102 19.55 -18.08 17.00
C VAL A 102 20.85 -18.74 17.37
N VAL A 103 21.12 -18.84 18.67
CA VAL A 103 22.39 -19.36 19.19
C VAL A 103 22.16 -20.68 19.93
N PRO A 104 23.02 -21.69 19.77
CA PRO A 104 22.95 -22.90 20.58
C PRO A 104 23.28 -22.61 22.05
N THR A 105 22.59 -23.30 22.95
CA THR A 105 22.74 -23.20 24.41
C THR A 105 23.93 -24.03 24.91
N ASN A 106 25.13 -23.72 24.42
CA ASN A 106 26.37 -24.39 24.82
C ASN A 106 27.22 -23.53 25.77
N GLU A 107 28.10 -24.19 26.54
CA GLU A 107 29.00 -23.50 27.49
C GLU A 107 29.96 -22.53 26.77
N ALA A 108 30.31 -22.81 25.51
CA ALA A 108 31.17 -21.93 24.71
C ALA A 108 30.53 -20.54 24.48
N ASN A 109 29.25 -20.50 24.12
CA ASN A 109 28.50 -19.25 23.90
C ASN A 109 28.24 -18.50 25.21
N TYR A 110 27.96 -19.21 26.31
CA TYR A 110 27.84 -18.58 27.63
C TYR A 110 29.18 -18.03 28.12
N GLY A 111 30.26 -18.77 27.89
CA GLY A 111 31.62 -18.40 28.26
C GLY A 111 32.22 -17.28 27.41
N LEU A 112 31.57 -16.86 26.32
CA LEU A 112 31.98 -15.69 25.54
C LEU A 112 31.79 -14.38 26.34
N GLY A 113 30.77 -14.36 27.21
CA GLY A 113 30.38 -13.18 27.96
C GLY A 113 29.82 -12.07 27.06
N ASN A 114 30.18 -10.83 27.36
CA ASN A 114 29.76 -9.69 26.56
C ASN A 114 30.47 -9.71 25.21
N PHE A 115 29.70 -9.60 24.14
CA PHE A 115 30.19 -9.44 22.77
C PHE A 115 29.58 -8.21 22.12
N MET A 116 30.21 -7.73 21.06
CA MET A 116 29.72 -6.57 20.31
C MET A 116 29.07 -7.05 19.01
N THR A 117 27.99 -6.39 18.64
CA THR A 117 27.38 -6.53 17.32
C THR A 117 27.52 -5.21 16.60
N SER A 118 28.12 -5.22 15.41
CA SER A 118 28.27 -4.05 14.55
C SER A 118 27.54 -4.30 13.22
N VAL A 119 26.73 -3.35 12.80
CA VAL A 119 26.04 -3.39 11.50
C VAL A 119 26.31 -2.08 10.77
N THR A 120 26.82 -2.19 9.55
CA THR A 120 27.08 -1.05 8.68
C THR A 120 26.27 -1.21 7.40
N PHE A 121 25.44 -0.22 7.09
CA PHE A 121 24.63 -0.18 5.88
C PHE A 121 25.34 0.65 4.81
N TYR A 122 25.41 0.11 3.60
CA TYR A 122 26.00 0.73 2.41
C TYR A 122 24.96 0.93 1.32
N SER A 123 25.01 2.08 0.65
CA SER A 123 24.24 2.31 -0.57
C SER A 123 24.72 1.41 -1.71
N THR A 124 23.96 1.39 -2.81
CA THR A 124 24.39 0.77 -4.07
C THR A 124 25.67 1.38 -4.65
N SER A 125 26.03 2.60 -4.24
CA SER A 125 27.29 3.26 -4.58
C SER A 125 28.40 3.00 -3.55
N ASN A 126 28.26 1.98 -2.71
CA ASN A 126 29.18 1.62 -1.62
C ASN A 126 29.44 2.75 -0.61
N LYS A 127 28.53 3.73 -0.51
CA LYS A 127 28.62 4.81 0.48
C LYS A 127 27.99 4.36 1.79
N THR A 128 28.69 4.52 2.90
CA THR A 128 28.14 4.23 4.23
C THR A 128 26.96 5.16 4.52
N ILE A 129 25.79 4.58 4.77
CA ILE A 129 24.56 5.30 5.14
C ILE A 129 24.48 5.45 6.66
N ALA A 130 24.67 4.34 7.37
CA ALA A 130 24.64 4.30 8.82
C ALA A 130 25.49 3.15 9.36
N SER A 131 26.02 3.32 10.57
CA SER A 131 26.73 2.29 11.30
C SER A 131 26.21 2.26 12.74
N PHE A 132 25.92 1.05 13.23
CA PHE A 132 25.35 0.82 14.55
C PHE A 132 26.19 -0.22 15.28
N GLU A 133 26.47 0.03 16.56
CA GLU A 133 27.18 -0.91 17.42
C GLU A 133 26.44 -1.08 18.74
N ARG A 134 26.24 -2.33 19.16
CA ARG A 134 25.56 -2.67 20.43
C ARG A 134 26.23 -3.82 21.14
N PRO A 135 26.50 -3.69 22.45
CA PRO A 135 26.93 -4.81 23.27
C PRO A 135 25.74 -5.73 23.55
N SER A 136 26.01 -7.02 23.59
CA SER A 136 25.04 -8.07 23.86
C SER A 136 25.69 -9.19 24.67
N LEU A 137 24.85 -9.96 25.37
CA LEU A 137 25.28 -11.04 26.24
C LEU A 137 24.37 -12.24 26.02
N VAL A 138 24.95 -13.42 25.80
CA VAL A 138 24.19 -14.67 25.81
C VAL A 138 23.99 -15.09 27.26
N LEU A 139 22.76 -15.01 27.74
CA LEU A 139 22.42 -15.41 29.11
C LEU A 139 22.03 -16.89 29.16
N PRO A 140 22.51 -17.65 30.15
CA PRO A 140 22.03 -19.01 30.39
C PRO A 140 20.53 -18.96 30.64
N GLN A 141 19.81 -19.88 30.00
CA GLN A 141 18.39 -20.02 30.24
C GLN A 141 18.17 -20.36 31.71
N LYS A 142 17.26 -19.64 32.36
CA LYS A 142 16.92 -19.93 33.76
C LYS A 142 16.28 -21.31 33.82
N THR A 143 16.91 -22.22 34.54
CA THR A 143 16.43 -23.58 34.82
C THR A 143 15.25 -23.53 35.80
N GLY A 144 14.08 -23.11 35.32
CA GLY A 144 12.83 -23.31 36.05
C GLY A 144 12.33 -24.74 35.91
N LEU A 145 11.42 -25.17 36.79
CA LEU A 145 10.76 -26.50 36.70
C LEU A 145 10.13 -26.77 35.32
N ILE A 146 9.74 -25.71 34.60
CA ILE A 146 9.16 -25.76 33.25
C ILE A 146 10.23 -25.97 32.17
N ALA A 147 11.49 -25.62 32.41
CA ALA A 147 12.58 -25.79 31.44
C ALA A 147 12.90 -27.26 31.16
N TYR A 148 12.53 -28.18 32.07
CA TYR A 148 12.74 -29.61 31.88
C TYR A 148 11.84 -30.23 30.80
N VAL A 149 10.73 -29.56 30.46
CA VAL A 149 9.75 -30.04 29.47
C VAL A 149 10.11 -29.59 28.06
N HIS A 150 10.92 -28.53 27.92
CA HIS A 150 11.30 -27.97 26.63
C HIS A 150 12.83 -28.05 26.45
N ASP A 151 13.31 -29.01 25.67
CA ASP A 151 14.71 -29.07 25.20
C ASP A 151 14.98 -27.92 24.22
N THR A 152 15.19 -26.71 24.75
CA THR A 152 15.57 -25.55 23.93
C THR A 152 17.08 -25.51 23.76
N ARG A 153 17.59 -26.39 22.88
CA ARG A 153 18.98 -26.35 22.42
C ARG A 153 19.35 -25.05 21.72
N LEU A 154 18.34 -24.29 21.29
CA LEU A 154 18.48 -23.02 20.58
C LEU A 154 17.80 -21.91 21.38
N GLN A 155 18.49 -20.79 21.49
CA GLN A 155 18.01 -19.57 22.13
C GLN A 155 17.96 -18.46 21.09
N THR A 156 16.82 -17.80 20.97
CA THR A 156 16.69 -16.60 20.13
C THR A 156 17.09 -15.37 20.93
N LEU A 157 18.06 -14.63 20.42
CA LEU A 157 18.55 -13.36 20.93
C LEU A 157 18.18 -12.25 19.95
N THR A 158 17.40 -11.28 20.40
CA THR A 158 17.04 -10.09 19.62
C THR A 158 17.82 -8.88 20.14
N ILE A 159 18.69 -8.32 19.30
CA ILE A 159 19.59 -7.22 19.64
C ILE A 159 19.06 -5.95 18.96
N PRO A 160 18.54 -4.97 19.71
CA PRO A 160 18.04 -3.72 19.14
C PRO A 160 19.23 -2.81 18.75
N LEU A 161 19.49 -2.66 17.46
CA LEU A 161 20.63 -1.90 16.94
C LEU A 161 20.33 -0.40 16.92
N SER A 162 19.19 -0.01 16.35
CA SER A 162 18.79 1.39 16.22
C SER A 162 17.29 1.57 16.40
N THR A 163 16.90 2.63 17.12
CA THR A 163 15.50 3.02 17.34
C THR A 163 14.86 3.77 16.18
N SER A 164 15.67 4.21 15.21
CA SER A 164 15.25 4.96 14.03
C SER A 164 16.34 4.93 12.95
N PHE A 165 15.99 4.40 11.79
CA PHE A 165 16.82 4.34 10.60
C PHE A 165 15.96 4.66 9.39
N ILE A 166 16.43 5.58 8.55
CA ILE A 166 15.79 5.91 7.28
C ILE A 166 16.78 5.50 6.19
N PRO A 167 16.45 4.50 5.34
CA PRO A 167 17.41 3.94 4.40
C PRO A 167 17.76 4.90 3.27
N GLY A 168 16.83 5.75 2.83
CA GLY A 168 17.03 6.64 1.68
C GLY A 168 17.04 5.94 0.31
N PHE A 169 17.13 4.61 0.28
CA PHE A 169 17.17 3.78 -0.92
C PHE A 169 16.25 2.56 -0.78
N SER A 170 15.86 1.96 -1.90
CA SER A 170 15.01 0.75 -1.93
C SER A 170 15.79 -0.55 -1.76
N ARG A 171 17.11 -0.50 -1.99
CA ARG A 171 18.05 -1.61 -1.85
C ARG A 171 19.30 -1.09 -1.13
N VAL A 172 19.73 -1.79 -0.09
CA VAL A 172 20.87 -1.41 0.75
C VAL A 172 21.64 -2.67 1.12
N SER A 173 22.96 -2.62 1.06
CA SER A 173 23.83 -3.72 1.50
C SER A 173 24.14 -3.57 2.98
N ALA A 174 24.00 -4.64 3.77
CA ALA A 174 24.33 -4.65 5.18
C ALA A 174 25.55 -5.53 5.44
N HIS A 175 26.56 -4.97 6.09
CA HIS A 175 27.71 -5.68 6.63
C HIS A 175 27.53 -5.85 8.12
N VAL A 176 27.47 -7.10 8.57
CA VAL A 176 27.20 -7.48 9.95
C VAL A 176 28.44 -8.17 10.50
N ILE A 177 28.91 -7.72 11.66
CA ILE A 177 30.00 -8.31 12.42
C ILE A 177 29.46 -8.65 13.80
N VAL A 178 29.64 -9.89 14.24
CA VAL A 178 29.18 -10.37 15.53
C VAL A 178 30.34 -11.01 16.26
N GLY A 179 30.67 -10.53 17.45
CA GLY A 179 31.72 -11.11 18.28
C GLY A 179 32.54 -10.07 19.01
N ARG A 180 33.74 -10.46 19.43
CA ARG A 180 34.68 -9.56 20.09
C ARG A 180 35.85 -9.25 19.16
N ARG A 181 36.06 -7.96 18.86
CA ARG A 181 37.16 -7.51 17.99
C ARG A 181 38.54 -7.60 18.65
N ASP A 182 38.59 -7.69 19.97
CA ASP A 182 39.84 -7.73 20.73
C ASP A 182 40.57 -9.09 20.65
N GLY A 183 40.02 -10.05 19.90
CA GLY A 183 40.62 -11.36 19.72
C GLY A 183 40.79 -12.08 21.05
N TRP A 184 39.84 -11.90 21.98
CA TRP A 184 39.92 -12.42 23.34
C TRP A 184 40.27 -13.91 23.36
N LYS A 185 41.53 -14.18 23.69
CA LYS A 185 42.01 -15.52 23.98
C LYS A 185 41.60 -15.84 25.41
N SER A 186 40.89 -16.95 25.60
CA SER A 186 40.57 -17.40 26.95
C SER A 186 41.88 -17.54 27.77
N THR A 187 41.89 -16.93 28.96
CA THR A 187 43.06 -16.86 29.87
C THR A 187 43.61 -18.25 30.22
N THR A 188 42.78 -19.30 30.06
CA THR A 188 43.06 -20.67 30.49
C THR A 188 43.38 -21.65 29.35
N GLY A 189 43.59 -21.18 28.12
CA GLY A 189 43.88 -22.12 27.02
C GLY A 189 44.21 -21.53 25.65
N GLY A 190 44.26 -20.21 25.49
CA GLY A 190 44.69 -19.59 24.22
C GLY A 190 43.73 -19.78 23.04
N VAL A 191 42.65 -20.56 23.21
CA VAL A 191 41.63 -20.78 22.18
C VAL A 191 40.78 -19.52 22.07
N VAL A 192 40.73 -18.96 20.86
CA VAL A 192 39.83 -17.88 20.46
C VAL A 192 38.42 -18.45 20.48
N ARG A 193 37.52 -17.81 21.22
CA ARG A 193 36.11 -18.21 21.30
C ARG A 193 35.29 -17.26 20.45
N ASP A 194 34.73 -17.79 19.37
CA ASP A 194 33.76 -17.09 18.54
C ASP A 194 32.33 -17.42 18.99
N LEU A 195 31.40 -16.53 18.68
CA LEU A 195 29.98 -16.80 18.90
C LEU A 195 29.50 -17.83 17.88
N ASN A 196 29.09 -19.01 18.35
CA ASN A 196 28.43 -19.98 17.50
C ASN A 196 27.00 -19.52 17.28
N VAL A 197 26.62 -19.30 16.02
CA VAL A 197 25.29 -18.86 15.60
C VAL A 197 24.73 -19.92 14.64
N HIS A 198 23.54 -20.41 14.93
CA HIS A 198 22.82 -21.34 14.06
C HIS A 198 22.12 -20.61 12.92
N GLU A 199 21.43 -19.52 13.23
CA GLU A 199 20.71 -18.69 12.24
C GLU A 199 20.86 -17.22 12.62
N ALA A 200 20.99 -16.35 11.62
CA ALA A 200 20.98 -14.92 11.82
C ALA A 200 20.04 -14.28 10.80
N SER A 201 19.26 -13.30 11.24
CA SER A 201 18.47 -12.44 10.37
C SER A 201 18.51 -11.01 10.87
N ILE A 202 18.53 -10.06 9.93
CA ILE A 202 18.38 -8.64 10.24
C ILE A 202 16.96 -8.24 9.90
N GLU A 203 16.31 -7.59 10.86
CA GLU A 203 14.90 -7.21 10.79
C GLU A 203 14.78 -5.69 10.87
N GLY A 204 13.98 -5.13 9.96
CA GLY A 204 13.56 -3.74 10.02
C GLY A 204 12.09 -3.65 10.38
N ILE A 205 11.83 -3.30 11.64
CA ILE A 205 10.48 -3.12 12.16
C ILE A 205 10.03 -1.71 11.79
N VAL A 206 8.89 -1.59 11.12
CA VAL A 206 8.36 -0.27 10.76
C VAL A 206 8.01 0.50 12.03
N LYS A 207 8.48 1.74 12.13
CA LYS A 207 8.09 2.68 13.19
C LYS A 207 7.09 3.68 12.62
N PRO A 208 5.78 3.39 12.66
CA PRO A 208 4.80 4.26 12.02
C PRO A 208 4.67 5.58 12.79
N ILE A 209 4.63 6.68 12.03
CA ILE A 209 4.50 8.05 12.54
C ILE A 209 3.13 8.60 12.12
N GLY A 210 2.44 9.31 13.00
CA GLY A 210 1.16 9.97 12.70
C GLY A 210 0.03 9.00 12.33
N LEU A 211 -0.72 9.31 11.27
CA LEU A 211 -1.87 8.51 10.79
C LEU A 211 -1.48 7.09 10.40
N GLN A 212 -0.24 6.86 9.96
CA GLN A 212 0.28 5.52 9.66
C GLN A 212 0.25 4.60 10.89
N ARG A 213 0.33 5.16 12.11
CA ARG A 213 0.25 4.36 13.34
C ARG A 213 -1.14 3.76 13.52
N VAL A 214 -2.19 4.50 13.17
CA VAL A 214 -3.57 4.02 13.21
C VAL A 214 -3.77 2.91 12.18
N LEU A 215 -3.27 3.13 10.94
CA LEU A 215 -3.29 2.13 9.87
C LEU A 215 -2.56 0.83 10.27
N TYR A 216 -1.40 0.94 10.88
CA TYR A 216 -0.60 -0.21 11.33
C TYR A 216 -1.26 -0.95 12.49
N ARG A 217 -1.88 -0.22 13.44
CA ARG A 217 -2.50 -0.82 14.63
C ARG A 217 -3.81 -1.55 14.30
N PHE A 218 -4.60 -1.02 13.37
CA PHE A 218 -5.92 -1.58 13.02
C PHE A 218 -6.14 -1.66 11.50
N PRO A 219 -5.38 -2.51 10.78
CA PRO A 219 -5.45 -2.57 9.32
C PRO A 219 -6.85 -2.95 8.81
N LEU A 220 -7.51 -3.90 9.49
CA LEU A 220 -8.85 -4.35 9.11
C LEU A 220 -9.92 -3.28 9.35
N THR A 221 -9.87 -2.58 10.49
CA THR A 221 -10.92 -1.59 10.79
C THR A 221 -10.83 -0.37 9.88
N VAL A 222 -9.60 0.10 9.58
CA VAL A 222 -9.42 1.24 8.67
C VAL A 222 -9.80 0.85 7.24
N SER A 223 -9.47 -0.37 6.81
CA SER A 223 -9.90 -0.91 5.50
C SER A 223 -11.43 -0.98 5.38
N MET A 224 -12.11 -1.57 6.38
CA MET A 224 -13.57 -1.64 6.41
C MET A 224 -14.22 -0.24 6.46
N LEU A 225 -13.68 0.66 7.28
CA LEU A 225 -14.17 2.03 7.38
C LEU A 225 -14.04 2.77 6.05
N ALA A 226 -12.92 2.63 5.35
CA ALA A 226 -12.73 3.25 4.05
C ALA A 226 -13.65 2.67 2.98
N SER A 227 -13.85 1.35 2.95
CA SER A 227 -14.85 0.70 2.09
C SER A 227 -16.25 1.24 2.37
N ALA A 228 -16.65 1.35 3.64
CA ALA A 228 -17.96 1.86 4.04
C ALA A 228 -18.16 3.32 3.61
N ILE A 229 -17.16 4.19 3.83
CA ILE A 229 -17.20 5.60 3.41
C ILE A 229 -17.28 5.70 1.88
N PHE A 230 -16.48 4.95 1.15
CA PHE A 230 -16.51 4.94 -0.32
C PHE A 230 -17.87 4.50 -0.85
N PHE A 231 -18.41 3.39 -0.34
CA PHE A 231 -19.72 2.89 -0.72
C PHE A 231 -20.82 3.91 -0.44
N PHE A 232 -20.78 4.54 0.74
CA PHE A 232 -21.76 5.54 1.14
C PHE A 232 -21.71 6.77 0.23
N VAL A 233 -20.52 7.34 -0.02
CA VAL A 233 -20.35 8.50 -0.90
C VAL A 233 -20.79 8.16 -2.32
N SER A 234 -20.38 7.02 -2.88
CA SER A 234 -20.80 6.61 -4.22
C SER A 234 -22.31 6.36 -4.33
N SER A 235 -22.92 5.77 -3.29
CA SER A 235 -24.37 5.57 -3.23
C SER A 235 -25.13 6.89 -3.17
N LEU A 236 -24.64 7.86 -2.40
CA LEU A 236 -25.22 9.21 -2.36
C LEU A 236 -25.08 9.93 -3.70
N THR A 237 -23.93 9.81 -4.37
CA THR A 237 -23.74 10.36 -5.73
C THR A 237 -24.71 9.72 -6.72
N LEU A 238 -24.83 8.39 -6.71
CA LEU A 238 -25.76 7.66 -7.56
C LEU A 238 -27.20 8.09 -7.29
N LEU A 239 -27.60 8.17 -6.01
CA LEU A 239 -28.93 8.62 -5.63
C LEU A 239 -29.17 10.05 -6.13
N SER A 240 -28.23 10.98 -5.90
CA SER A 240 -28.34 12.36 -6.38
C SER A 240 -28.43 12.47 -7.90
N CYS A 241 -27.77 11.59 -8.65
CA CYS A 241 -27.85 11.55 -10.11
C CYS A 241 -29.17 10.97 -10.63
N LEU A 242 -29.76 9.99 -9.93
CA LEU A 242 -30.99 9.33 -10.35
C LEU A 242 -32.26 10.00 -9.84
N LEU A 243 -32.17 10.74 -8.74
CA LEU A 243 -33.30 11.41 -8.10
C LEU A 243 -34.08 12.31 -9.09
N PRO A 244 -33.45 13.18 -9.91
CA PRO A 244 -34.18 13.97 -10.90
C PRO A 244 -34.90 13.12 -11.96
N SER A 245 -34.35 11.96 -12.32
CA SER A 245 -34.96 11.05 -13.30
C SER A 245 -36.25 10.42 -12.77
N VAL A 246 -36.28 10.06 -11.48
CA VAL A 246 -37.45 9.47 -10.83
C VAL A 246 -38.53 10.54 -10.61
N PHE A 247 -38.15 11.74 -10.14
CA PHE A 247 -39.12 12.83 -9.92
C PHE A 247 -39.79 13.32 -11.21
N ARG A 248 -39.09 13.32 -12.35
CA ARG A 248 -39.70 13.66 -13.65
C ARG A 248 -40.77 12.66 -14.09
N GLY A 249 -40.64 11.38 -13.73
CA GLY A 249 -41.66 10.37 -13.99
C GLY A 249 -42.95 10.65 -13.21
N LEU A 250 -42.82 10.93 -11.91
CA LEU A 250 -43.96 11.19 -11.02
C LEU A 250 -44.76 12.45 -11.39
N VAL A 251 -44.09 13.54 -11.79
CA VAL A 251 -44.77 14.79 -12.16
C VAL A 251 -45.60 14.62 -13.43
N LYS A 252 -45.17 13.77 -14.36
CA LYS A 252 -45.86 13.55 -15.64
C LYS A 252 -47.20 12.83 -15.49
N ASP A 253 -47.38 12.04 -14.42
CA ASP A 253 -48.62 11.34 -14.14
C ASP A 253 -49.68 12.24 -13.47
N ILE A 254 -49.26 13.41 -12.96
CA ILE A 254 -50.13 14.35 -12.23
C ILE A 254 -50.70 15.44 -13.15
N GLU A 255 -50.06 15.72 -14.28
CA GLU A 255 -50.55 16.74 -15.23
C GLU A 255 -51.84 16.21 -15.90
N PRO A 256 -53.02 16.71 -15.48
CA PRO A 256 -54.28 16.17 -15.98
C PRO A 256 -54.40 16.51 -17.46
N GLU A 257 -54.81 15.52 -18.24
CA GLU A 257 -55.15 15.59 -19.66
C GLU A 257 -56.40 16.47 -19.88
N SER A 258 -56.36 17.73 -19.46
CA SER A 258 -57.50 18.64 -19.44
C SER A 258 -57.25 19.92 -20.25
N GLU A 259 -56.43 19.88 -21.28
CA GLU A 259 -56.43 20.93 -22.30
C GLU A 259 -56.88 20.34 -23.64
N HIS A 260 -58.21 20.28 -23.74
CA HIS A 260 -58.96 20.24 -24.97
C HIS A 260 -58.45 21.36 -25.87
N LYS A 261 -57.50 21.04 -26.76
CA LYS A 261 -56.99 21.97 -27.77
C LYS A 261 -58.17 22.36 -28.66
N PRO A 262 -58.64 23.63 -28.63
CA PRO A 262 -59.65 24.06 -29.58
C PRO A 262 -59.09 23.90 -30.99
N GLU A 263 -59.91 23.29 -31.83
CA GLU A 263 -59.76 23.10 -33.25
C GLU A 263 -59.41 24.45 -33.92
N ALA A 264 -58.12 24.70 -34.13
CA ALA A 264 -57.65 25.88 -34.82
C ALA A 264 -57.81 25.66 -36.33
N ILE A 265 -58.72 26.45 -36.87
CA ILE A 265 -59.06 26.62 -38.28
C ILE A 265 -57.81 26.75 -39.15
N ASP A 266 -57.84 26.00 -40.26
CA ASP A 266 -56.92 26.03 -41.38
C ASP A 266 -56.92 27.42 -42.04
N VAL A 267 -55.89 28.24 -41.77
CA VAL A 267 -55.61 29.45 -42.54
C VAL A 267 -54.27 29.28 -43.26
N LYS A 268 -54.42 29.16 -44.57
CA LYS A 268 -53.39 29.01 -45.58
C LYS A 268 -52.98 30.41 -46.05
N GLU A 269 -51.82 30.91 -45.63
CA GLU A 269 -51.16 32.08 -46.25
C GLU A 269 -49.64 31.84 -46.24
N THR A 270 -49.07 31.38 -47.36
CA THR A 270 -48.41 32.18 -48.41
C THR A 270 -47.03 32.70 -48.00
N LYS A 271 -46.01 31.96 -48.46
CA LYS A 271 -44.71 32.39 -49.01
C LYS A 271 -44.26 33.85 -48.81
N GLU A 272 -43.05 34.02 -48.29
CA GLU A 272 -41.94 34.88 -48.78
C GLU A 272 -40.68 34.51 -47.95
N GLU A 273 -39.70 33.79 -48.51
CA GLU A 273 -38.44 34.35 -49.04
C GLU A 273 -37.79 35.43 -48.17
N ASP A 274 -36.77 35.06 -47.38
CA ASP A 274 -35.53 35.84 -47.37
C ASP A 274 -34.32 35.00 -46.93
N GLU A 275 -33.23 35.17 -47.68
CA GLU A 275 -31.94 34.52 -47.52
C GLU A 275 -31.12 35.20 -46.42
N GLY A 276 -30.78 34.47 -45.35
CA GLY A 276 -30.06 35.00 -44.19
C GLY A 276 -28.87 34.16 -43.76
N LYS A 277 -27.91 33.99 -44.66
CA LYS A 277 -26.53 33.51 -44.43
C LYS A 277 -25.92 34.10 -43.14
N ILE A 278 -25.41 33.26 -42.22
CA ILE A 278 -24.10 33.41 -41.53
C ILE A 278 -23.78 32.13 -40.74
N ARG A 279 -22.56 31.65 -40.97
CA ARG A 279 -21.87 30.47 -40.40
C ARG A 279 -21.23 30.80 -39.03
N PRO A 280 -20.64 29.81 -38.32
CA PRO A 280 -20.65 29.73 -36.87
C PRO A 280 -19.49 30.48 -36.21
N MET A 281 -19.70 30.95 -34.97
CA MET A 281 -18.62 31.48 -34.13
C MET A 281 -18.39 30.54 -32.93
N THR A 282 -17.42 29.65 -33.13
CA THR A 282 -16.67 28.95 -32.08
C THR A 282 -15.92 29.97 -31.22
N THR A 283 -16.23 30.02 -29.92
CA THR A 283 -15.37 30.68 -28.93
C THR A 283 -14.82 29.63 -27.98
N ILE A 284 -13.70 29.05 -28.38
CA ILE A 284 -12.81 28.25 -27.53
C ILE A 284 -12.17 29.21 -26.53
N ARG A 285 -12.60 29.15 -25.27
CA ARG A 285 -11.96 29.85 -24.16
C ARG A 285 -10.71 29.06 -23.75
N ARG A 286 -9.58 29.39 -24.37
CA ARG A 286 -8.23 29.01 -23.90
C ARG A 286 -8.03 29.60 -22.50
N ILE A 287 -8.04 28.76 -21.48
CA ILE A 287 -7.49 29.09 -20.17
C ILE A 287 -6.00 28.75 -20.23
N SER A 288 -5.21 29.81 -20.14
CA SER A 288 -3.76 29.80 -20.00
C SER A 288 -3.36 29.22 -18.64
N SER A 289 -2.90 27.97 -18.61
CA SER A 289 -1.94 27.49 -17.61
C SER A 289 -0.54 27.87 -18.13
N ARG A 290 0.02 28.97 -17.65
CA ARG A 290 0.95 28.99 -16.52
C ARG A 290 2.19 28.13 -16.78
N ARG A 291 3.09 28.71 -17.57
CA ARG A 291 4.53 28.89 -17.30
C ARG A 291 5.02 28.16 -16.05
N GLN A 292 5.73 27.07 -16.28
CA GLN A 292 6.70 26.45 -15.39
C GLN A 292 7.77 25.89 -16.36
N GLU A 293 8.65 26.77 -16.84
CA GLU A 293 9.98 26.97 -16.26
C GLU A 293 10.83 25.72 -16.50
N GLU A 294 11.36 25.65 -17.72
CA GLU A 294 12.64 25.03 -18.00
C GLU A 294 13.69 25.75 -17.15
N ALA A 295 14.31 25.02 -16.23
CA ALA A 295 15.68 25.24 -15.78
C ALA A 295 16.34 23.89 -16.05
N GLU A 296 17.01 23.76 -17.19
CA GLU A 296 18.46 24.00 -17.31
C GLU A 296 19.23 23.17 -16.29
N ASP A 297 19.79 22.09 -16.81
CA ASP A 297 20.96 21.40 -16.29
C ASP A 297 22.05 22.45 -15.97
N GLU A 298 22.38 22.60 -14.68
CA GLU A 298 23.59 23.27 -14.27
C GLU A 298 24.29 22.39 -13.22
N ASP A 299 25.37 21.76 -13.67
CA ASP A 299 26.37 21.08 -12.86
C ASP A 299 26.98 22.06 -11.84
N ALA A 300 26.43 22.11 -10.63
CA ALA A 300 27.00 22.84 -9.51
C ALA A 300 27.59 21.88 -8.47
N ASP A 301 28.85 21.53 -8.75
CA ASP A 301 29.82 21.00 -7.79
C ASP A 301 29.98 22.01 -6.63
N THR A 302 29.12 21.92 -5.62
CA THR A 302 29.21 22.71 -4.39
C THR A 302 29.30 21.80 -3.19
N ASN A 303 30.53 21.64 -2.75
CA ASN A 303 30.95 21.04 -1.50
C ASN A 303 30.70 22.05 -0.35
N PRO A 304 29.74 21.85 0.57
CA PRO A 304 29.73 22.62 1.80
C PRO A 304 30.71 21.97 2.77
N THR A 305 31.94 22.48 2.76
CA THR A 305 32.86 22.40 3.90
C THR A 305 32.18 23.07 5.10
N ILE A 306 31.42 22.30 5.86
CA ILE A 306 30.92 22.73 7.18
C ILE A 306 32.12 22.66 8.12
N ASP A 307 32.77 23.80 8.25
CA ASP A 307 33.81 24.05 9.24
C ASP A 307 33.14 24.10 10.63
N ILE A 308 33.11 22.95 11.31
CA ILE A 308 32.64 22.85 12.69
C ILE A 308 33.67 23.53 13.58
N ARG A 309 33.41 24.82 13.80
CA ARG A 309 34.04 25.71 14.76
C ARG A 309 34.25 25.02 16.11
N ARG A 310 35.50 24.60 16.30
CA ARG A 310 36.12 24.08 17.53
C ARG A 310 35.89 25.07 18.68
N ARG A 311 34.87 24.83 19.50
CA ARG A 311 34.68 25.56 20.77
C ARG A 311 35.53 24.89 21.84
N THR A 312 36.80 25.27 21.88
CA THR A 312 37.75 24.93 22.94
C THR A 312 37.24 25.50 24.26
N ARG A 313 36.60 24.67 25.08
CA ARG A 313 36.25 25.02 26.46
C ARG A 313 37.47 24.69 27.32
N ARG A 314 38.30 25.71 27.52
CA ARG A 314 39.47 25.73 28.41
C ARG A 314 38.97 25.61 29.85
N GLY A 315 38.98 24.40 30.40
CA GLY A 315 38.78 24.14 31.82
C GLY A 315 40.09 24.38 32.55
N SER A 316 40.12 25.45 33.34
CA SER A 316 41.16 25.75 34.33
C SER A 316 41.05 24.74 35.47
N VAL A 317 41.97 23.78 35.54
CA VAL A 317 42.20 22.98 36.75
C VAL A 317 43.10 23.83 37.65
N LYS A 318 42.59 24.20 38.82
CA LYS A 318 43.41 24.69 39.93
C LYS A 318 44.05 23.47 40.58
N GLU A 319 45.38 23.46 40.61
CA GLU A 319 46.15 22.69 41.58
C GLU A 319 45.90 23.32 42.96
N GLU A 320 45.38 22.54 43.89
CA GLU A 320 45.54 22.76 45.32
C GLU A 320 46.64 21.78 45.77
N GLU A 321 47.75 22.35 46.22
CA GLU A 321 48.78 21.68 47.01
C GLU A 321 48.23 21.41 48.42
N GLU A 322 48.32 20.16 48.87
CA GLU A 322 48.59 19.78 50.27
C GLU A 322 49.43 18.49 50.27
#